data_AF-A0A660YVR5-F1
#
_entry.id   AF-A0A660YVR5-F1
#
_cell.length_a   1.000
_cell.length_b   1.000
_cell.length_c   1.000
_cell.angle_alpha   90.00
_cell.angle_beta   90.00
_cell.angle_gamma   90.00
#
_symmetry.space_group_name_H-M   'P 1'
#
loop_
_entity.id
_entity.type
_entity.pdbx_description
1 polymer ?
#
loop_
_entity_poly.entity_id
_entity_poly.type
_entity_poly.pdbx_seq_one_letter_code
_entity_poly.pdbx_strand_id
1 'polypeptide(L)'
;MKTIIMILFGISFIAGNLFAQVVIDEPGAPLEPLEPHDYRVGVGEQDEKMILESLPPELKNELLKIKELDAETYQGLLRETSYSRYEVYVGYMESYERERYETEKQATELELFTEALGIRYEHANDNEKPKIINDLKSKLNQLFDIKEKARSLEVEFLEQELAQLKESLKVRKSNKSEIINRRLNELIGKGDYLDW
;
A
#
# COMPACT_ATOMS: atom_id res chain seq x y z
N MET A 1 -36.73 -73.97 -8.41
CA MET A 1 -36.57 -73.13 -7.20
C MET A 1 -35.43 -72.18 -7.48
N LYS A 2 -35.59 -71.19 -8.37
CA LYS A 2 -36.65 -70.18 -8.44
C LYS A 2 -36.72 -69.39 -7.13
N THR A 3 -36.45 -68.08 -7.25
CA THR A 3 -37.12 -66.99 -6.53
C THR A 3 -36.83 -66.76 -5.04
N ILE A 4 -35.59 -66.88 -4.55
CA ILE A 4 -35.23 -66.35 -3.21
C ILE A 4 -33.89 -65.56 -3.16
N ILE A 5 -33.02 -65.62 -4.16
CA ILE A 5 -31.71 -64.90 -4.15
C ILE A 5 -31.80 -63.55 -4.90
N MET A 6 -32.97 -62.91 -4.89
CA MET A 6 -33.20 -61.64 -5.57
C MET A 6 -34.04 -60.66 -4.73
N ILE A 7 -33.97 -60.78 -3.40
CA ILE A 7 -34.61 -59.84 -2.45
C ILE A 7 -33.59 -59.35 -1.38
N LEU A 8 -32.32 -59.75 -1.45
CA LEU A 8 -31.28 -59.33 -0.50
C LEU A 8 -30.32 -58.25 -1.02
N PHE A 9 -30.58 -57.69 -2.20
CA PHE A 9 -29.88 -56.51 -2.73
C PHE A 9 -30.77 -55.26 -2.82
N GLY A 10 -32.01 -55.33 -2.34
CA GLY A 10 -32.96 -54.20 -2.34
C GLY A 10 -33.04 -53.41 -1.04
N ILE A 11 -32.43 -53.88 0.06
CA ILE A 11 -32.55 -53.24 1.38
C ILE A 11 -31.25 -52.58 1.84
N SER A 12 -30.12 -52.81 1.15
CA SER A 12 -28.85 -52.14 1.51
C SER A 12 -28.70 -50.74 0.91
N PHE A 13 -29.67 -50.24 0.13
CA PHE A 13 -29.61 -48.92 -0.49
C PHE A 13 -30.42 -47.83 0.24
N ILE A 14 -31.17 -48.18 1.29
CA ILE A 14 -31.99 -47.21 2.04
C ILE A 14 -31.34 -46.78 3.36
N ALA A 15 -30.39 -47.56 3.91
CA ALA A 15 -29.75 -47.22 5.18
C ALA A 15 -28.59 -46.19 5.07
N GLY A 16 -28.07 -45.94 3.85
CA GLY A 16 -26.90 -45.06 3.65
C GLY A 16 -27.21 -43.55 3.61
N ASN A 17 -28.47 -43.15 3.48
CA ASN A 17 -28.84 -41.74 3.30
C ASN A 17 -29.38 -41.05 4.56
N LEU A 18 -29.49 -41.76 5.70
CA LEU A 18 -30.00 -41.16 6.95
C LEU A 18 -28.90 -40.54 7.84
N PHE A 19 -27.62 -40.65 7.47
CA PHE A 19 -26.50 -40.10 8.26
C PHE A 19 -25.67 -39.03 7.52
N ALA A 20 -26.12 -38.56 6.37
CA ALA A 20 -25.44 -37.49 5.61
C ALA A 20 -26.08 -36.10 5.82
N GLN A 21 -26.85 -35.91 6.90
CA GLN A 21 -27.11 -34.56 7.39
C GLN A 21 -25.89 -34.13 8.18
N VAL A 22 -24.92 -33.53 7.48
CA VAL A 22 -23.98 -32.61 8.11
C VAL A 22 -24.85 -31.59 8.84
N VAL A 23 -24.84 -31.63 10.16
CA VAL A 23 -25.33 -30.51 10.96
C VAL A 23 -24.42 -29.35 10.57
N ILE A 24 -24.91 -28.50 9.67
CA ILE A 24 -24.29 -27.21 9.43
C ILE A 24 -24.58 -26.48 10.73
N ASP A 25 -23.57 -26.39 11.61
CA ASP A 25 -23.63 -25.47 12.73
C ASP A 25 -24.09 -24.14 12.15
N GLU A 26 -25.21 -23.61 12.67
CA GLU A 26 -25.66 -22.29 12.27
C GLU A 26 -24.45 -21.38 12.37
N PRO A 27 -24.09 -20.64 11.29
CA PRO A 27 -22.96 -19.74 11.34
C PRO A 27 -23.20 -18.85 12.55
N GLY A 28 -22.28 -18.94 13.53
CA GLY A 28 -22.41 -18.20 14.77
C GLY A 28 -22.74 -16.75 14.45
N ALA A 29 -23.51 -16.11 15.33
CA ALA A 29 -23.90 -14.71 15.16
C ALA A 29 -22.70 -13.92 14.62
N PRO A 30 -22.88 -13.11 13.55
CA PRO A 30 -21.78 -12.37 12.95
C PRO A 30 -21.02 -11.69 14.09
N LEU A 31 -19.69 -11.89 14.10
CA LEU A 31 -18.82 -11.28 15.10
C LEU A 31 -19.26 -9.82 15.25
N GLU A 32 -19.44 -9.39 16.50
CA GLU A 32 -19.73 -7.98 16.76
C GLU A 32 -18.75 -7.16 15.93
N PRO A 33 -19.23 -6.13 15.19
CA PRO A 33 -18.35 -5.26 14.46
C PRO A 33 -17.25 -4.84 15.42
N LEU A 34 -15.98 -5.09 15.04
CA LEU A 34 -14.85 -4.62 15.83
C LEU A 34 -15.15 -3.16 16.18
N GLU A 35 -15.16 -2.84 17.47
CA GLU A 35 -15.32 -1.45 17.88
C GLU A 35 -14.32 -0.64 17.06
N PRO A 36 -14.74 0.47 16.42
CA PRO A 36 -13.84 1.27 15.62
C PRO A 36 -12.63 1.56 16.49
N HIS A 37 -11.47 1.03 16.09
CA HIS A 37 -10.23 1.26 16.82
C HIS A 37 -10.15 2.75 17.07
N ASP A 38 -10.07 3.17 18.33
CA ASP A 38 -9.92 4.57 18.64
C ASP A 38 -8.60 5.03 18.02
N TYR A 39 -8.66 5.62 16.83
CA TYR A 39 -7.50 6.11 16.10
C TYR A 39 -6.80 7.25 16.84
N ARG A 40 -7.31 7.67 18.02
CA ARG A 40 -6.73 8.64 18.93
C ARG A 40 -5.71 8.05 19.90
N VAL A 41 -5.35 6.77 19.80
CA VAL A 41 -4.17 6.27 20.52
C VAL A 41 -2.97 7.09 20.04
N GLY A 42 -2.34 7.84 20.95
CA GLY A 42 -1.13 8.60 20.68
C GLY A 42 0.01 7.67 20.24
N VAL A 43 1.02 8.22 19.61
CA VAL A 43 2.24 7.46 19.30
C VAL A 43 2.88 7.07 20.63
N GLY A 44 3.06 5.76 20.85
CA GLY A 44 3.66 5.26 22.10
C GLY A 44 5.11 5.73 22.24
N GLU A 45 5.65 5.78 23.47
CA GLU A 45 7.01 6.28 23.72
C GLU A 45 8.10 5.56 22.91
N GLN A 46 7.92 4.24 22.72
CA GLN A 46 8.84 3.44 21.91
C GLN A 46 8.78 3.83 20.42
N ASP A 47 7.57 4.00 19.88
CA ASP A 47 7.35 4.40 18.50
C ASP A 47 7.84 5.83 18.25
N GLU A 48 7.59 6.74 19.20
CA GLU A 48 8.11 8.11 19.17
C GLU A 48 9.64 8.09 19.04
N LYS A 49 10.31 7.32 19.89
CA LYS A 49 11.77 7.19 19.86
C LYS A 49 12.26 6.67 18.51
N MET A 50 11.64 5.61 17.99
CA MET A 50 12.00 5.02 16.69
C MET A 50 11.82 6.02 15.55
N ILE A 51 10.68 6.73 15.53
CA ILE A 51 10.41 7.76 14.53
C ILE A 51 11.49 8.84 14.61
N LEU A 52 11.72 9.44 15.78
CA LEU A 52 12.68 10.52 15.98
C LEU A 52 14.13 10.12 15.66
N GLU A 53 14.52 8.86 15.88
CA GLU A 53 15.85 8.35 15.52
C GLU A 53 16.04 8.21 14.00
N SER A 54 14.96 8.00 13.26
CA SER A 54 14.99 7.91 11.79
C SER A 54 15.00 9.27 11.08
N LEU A 55 14.63 10.35 11.77
CA LEU A 55 14.48 11.68 11.18
C LEU A 55 15.83 12.39 11.01
N PRO A 56 15.95 13.28 10.00
CA PRO A 56 17.05 14.24 9.96
C PRO A 56 17.17 15.03 11.28
N PRO A 57 18.38 15.28 11.80
CA PRO A 57 18.57 15.95 13.10
C PRO A 57 17.88 17.32 13.19
N GLU A 58 17.86 18.06 12.08
CA GLU A 58 17.22 19.37 11.99
C GLU A 58 15.69 19.25 12.20
N LEU A 59 15.05 18.32 11.49
CA LEU A 59 13.60 18.07 11.60
C LEU A 59 13.23 17.55 12.99
N LYS A 60 14.02 16.61 13.53
CA LYS A 60 13.86 16.12 14.90
C LYS A 60 13.82 17.28 15.90
N ASN A 61 14.75 18.22 15.79
CA ASN A 61 14.81 19.37 16.68
C ASN A 61 13.60 20.29 16.53
N GLU A 62 13.09 20.48 15.31
CA GLU A 62 11.86 21.27 15.09
C GLU A 62 10.64 20.59 15.71
N LEU A 63 10.48 19.27 15.53
CA LEU A 63 9.37 18.54 16.14
C LEU A 63 9.43 18.55 17.67
N LEU A 64 10.63 18.46 18.27
CA LEU A 64 10.77 18.56 19.73
C LEU A 64 10.38 19.94 20.26
N LYS A 65 10.60 21.02 19.50
CA LYS A 65 10.06 22.35 19.86
C LYS A 65 8.54 22.36 19.78
N ILE A 66 7.95 21.71 18.78
CA ILE A 66 6.49 21.59 18.69
C ILE A 66 5.94 20.82 19.89
N LYS A 67 6.60 19.75 20.34
CA LYS A 67 6.19 19.00 21.55
C LYS A 67 6.02 19.89 22.78
N GLU A 68 6.87 20.91 22.94
CA GLU A 68 6.79 21.86 24.05
C GLU A 68 5.69 22.92 23.87
N LEU A 69 5.33 23.25 22.62
CA LEU A 69 4.34 24.27 22.28
C LEU A 69 2.92 23.70 22.23
N ASP A 70 2.75 22.57 21.55
CA ASP A 70 1.48 21.91 21.27
C ASP A 70 1.70 20.38 21.16
N ALA A 71 1.45 19.70 22.28
CA ALA A 71 1.64 18.25 22.37
C ALA A 71 0.64 17.47 21.50
N GLU A 72 -0.56 17.98 21.26
CA GLU A 72 -1.57 17.31 20.42
C GLU A 72 -1.15 17.38 18.96
N THR A 73 -0.78 18.58 18.48
CA THR A 73 -0.27 18.74 17.12
C THR A 73 1.02 17.94 16.91
N TYR A 74 1.94 17.94 17.89
CA TYR A 74 3.13 17.08 17.84
C TYR A 74 2.80 15.60 17.62
N GLN A 75 1.83 15.07 18.38
CA GLN A 75 1.38 13.69 18.21
C GLN A 75 0.71 13.45 16.85
N GLY A 76 0.00 14.45 16.32
CA GLY A 76 -0.51 14.44 14.94
C GLY A 76 0.62 14.28 13.91
N LEU A 77 1.64 15.13 13.99
CA LEU A 77 2.80 15.11 13.08
C LEU A 77 3.57 13.79 13.16
N LEU A 78 3.77 13.23 14.36
CA LEU A 78 4.42 11.92 14.52
C LEU A 78 3.61 10.80 13.85
N ARG A 79 2.29 10.83 13.98
CA ARG A 79 1.41 9.83 13.36
C ARG A 79 1.51 9.88 11.85
N GLU A 80 1.48 11.07 11.25
CA GLU A 80 1.67 11.25 9.81
C GLU A 80 3.05 10.77 9.35
N THR A 81 4.08 11.07 10.14
CA THR A 81 5.45 10.60 9.89
C THR A 81 5.55 9.07 9.96
N SER A 82 4.79 8.43 10.85
CA SER A 82 4.83 6.97 11.03
C SER A 82 4.33 6.21 9.81
N TYR A 83 3.30 6.74 9.13
CA TYR A 83 2.72 6.09 7.94
C TYR A 83 3.61 6.21 6.72
N SER A 84 4.33 7.32 6.56
CA SER A 84 5.24 7.55 5.43
C SER A 84 6.57 6.80 5.56
N ARG A 85 6.88 6.27 6.75
CA ARG A 85 8.18 5.65 7.06
C ARG A 85 8.17 4.16 7.33
N TYR A 86 7.11 3.44 6.96
CA TYR A 86 7.24 1.99 6.86
C TYR A 86 8.43 1.69 5.95
N GLU A 87 9.49 1.11 6.51
CA GLU A 87 10.67 0.66 5.77
C GLU A 87 10.19 -0.37 4.76
N VAL A 88 9.87 0.09 3.56
CA VAL A 88 9.68 -0.79 2.43
C VAL A 88 11.06 -1.39 2.18
N TYR A 89 11.15 -2.70 2.05
CA TYR A 89 12.42 -3.40 1.85
C TYR A 89 13.07 -2.96 0.52
N VAL A 90 13.87 -1.89 0.56
CA VAL A 90 14.50 -1.25 -0.61
C VAL A 90 15.53 -2.16 -1.29
N GLY A 91 15.95 -3.24 -0.60
CA GLY A 91 16.95 -4.20 -1.09
C GLY A 91 16.56 -4.93 -2.38
N TYR A 92 15.26 -5.02 -2.71
CA TYR A 92 14.76 -5.67 -3.92
C TYR A 92 14.24 -4.69 -4.98
N MET A 93 14.27 -3.39 -4.68
CA MET A 93 13.78 -2.37 -5.61
C MET A 93 14.74 -2.17 -6.77
N GLU A 94 14.18 -2.01 -7.96
CA GLU A 94 14.93 -1.53 -9.12
C GLU A 94 15.49 -0.12 -8.86
N SER A 95 16.50 0.30 -9.61
CA SER A 95 17.14 1.62 -9.39
C SER A 95 16.16 2.78 -9.48
N TYR A 96 15.18 2.68 -10.39
CA TYR A 96 14.11 3.67 -10.55
C TYR A 96 13.19 3.73 -9.31
N GLU A 97 12.71 2.59 -8.85
CA GLU A 97 11.83 2.50 -7.68
C GLU A 97 12.51 3.04 -6.42
N ARG A 98 13.80 2.76 -6.27
CA ARG A 98 14.63 3.31 -5.20
C ARG A 98 14.73 4.83 -5.27
N GLU A 99 15.00 5.39 -6.45
CA GLU A 99 15.10 6.84 -6.60
C GLU A 99 13.76 7.53 -6.32
N ARG A 100 12.65 6.95 -6.80
CA ARG A 100 11.30 7.44 -6.51
C ARG A 100 11.01 7.39 -5.02
N TYR A 101 11.31 6.29 -4.35
CA TYR A 101 11.12 6.15 -2.91
C TYR A 101 11.92 7.19 -2.10
N GLU A 102 13.21 7.37 -2.40
CA GLU A 102 14.03 8.37 -1.70
C GLU A 102 13.55 9.80 -1.98
N THR A 103 13.09 10.08 -3.20
CA THR A 103 12.53 11.39 -3.57
C THR A 103 11.24 11.69 -2.81
N GLU A 104 10.32 10.72 -2.73
CA GLU A 104 9.07 10.86 -1.96
C GLU A 104 9.35 11.00 -0.45
N LYS A 105 10.28 10.21 0.10
CA LYS A 105 10.71 10.32 1.50
C LYS A 105 11.23 11.73 1.81
N GLN A 106 12.08 12.28 0.95
CA GLN A 106 12.59 13.65 1.08
C GLN A 106 11.47 14.70 1.00
N ALA A 107 10.49 14.49 0.10
CA ALA A 107 9.32 15.36 -0.01
C ALA A 107 8.51 15.38 1.30
N THR A 108 8.20 14.21 1.87
CA THR A 108 7.47 14.12 3.14
C THR A 108 8.26 14.74 4.30
N GLU A 109 9.57 14.54 4.36
CA GLU A 109 10.43 15.20 5.36
C GLU A 109 10.35 16.73 5.28
N LEU A 110 10.35 17.28 4.06
CA LEU A 110 10.24 18.72 3.83
C LEU A 110 8.83 19.24 4.15
N GLU A 111 7.77 18.49 3.86
CA GLU A 111 6.40 18.83 4.25
C GLU A 111 6.28 18.98 5.77
N LEU A 112 6.72 17.96 6.52
CA LEU A 112 6.75 17.99 7.99
C LEU A 112 7.56 19.18 8.52
N PHE A 113 8.68 19.50 7.87
CA PHE A 113 9.49 20.65 8.25
C PHE A 113 8.74 21.97 8.07
N THR A 114 8.09 22.14 6.92
CA THR A 114 7.33 23.36 6.63
C THR A 114 6.14 23.54 7.56
N GLU A 115 5.48 22.43 7.93
CA GLU A 115 4.38 22.44 8.88
C GLU A 115 4.84 22.79 10.30
N ALA A 116 5.91 22.16 10.78
CA ALA A 116 6.52 22.50 12.07
C ALA A 116 6.94 23.97 12.13
N LEU A 117 7.54 24.52 11.08
CA LEU A 117 7.87 25.94 11.01
C LEU A 117 6.62 26.84 11.02
N GLY A 118 5.54 26.43 10.36
CA GLY A 118 4.25 27.11 10.40
C GLY A 118 3.69 27.22 11.82
N ILE A 119 3.64 26.10 12.53
CA ILE A 119 3.17 26.06 13.93
C ILE A 119 4.06 26.93 14.83
N ARG A 120 5.39 26.87 14.65
CA ARG A 120 6.31 27.75 15.39
C ARG A 120 6.06 29.22 15.10
N TYR A 121 5.76 29.58 13.85
CA TYR A 121 5.47 30.95 13.48
C TYR A 121 4.24 31.50 14.19
N GLU A 122 3.19 30.69 14.34
CA GLU A 122 1.96 31.06 15.05
C GLU A 122 2.20 31.37 16.53
N HIS A 123 3.16 30.67 17.15
CA HIS A 123 3.51 30.81 18.57
C HIS A 123 4.70 31.75 18.83
N ALA A 124 5.37 32.21 17.78
CA ALA A 124 6.57 33.04 17.88
C ALA A 124 6.25 34.49 18.25
N ASN A 125 7.17 35.13 18.96
CA ASN A 125 7.14 36.58 19.15
C ASN A 125 7.65 37.30 17.89
N ASP A 126 7.41 38.62 17.81
CA ASP A 126 7.73 39.40 16.61
C ASP A 126 9.23 39.47 16.28
N ASN A 127 10.12 39.20 17.24
CA ASN A 127 11.56 39.15 16.99
C ASN A 127 12.00 37.83 16.34
N GLU A 128 11.26 36.74 16.56
CA GLU A 128 11.59 35.40 16.03
C GLU A 128 10.97 35.15 14.65
N LYS A 129 9.80 35.73 14.39
CA LYS A 129 9.05 35.59 13.14
C LYS A 129 9.87 35.81 11.86
N PRO A 130 10.72 36.86 11.74
CA PRO A 130 11.51 37.08 10.52
C PRO A 130 12.44 35.91 10.19
N LYS A 131 13.03 35.29 11.20
CA LYS A 131 13.90 34.11 11.00
C LYS A 131 13.07 32.92 10.53
N ILE A 132 11.94 32.65 11.19
CA ILE A 132 11.06 31.53 10.82
C ILE A 132 10.53 31.68 9.39
N ILE A 133 10.18 32.90 8.96
CA ILE A 133 9.76 33.18 7.58
C ILE A 133 10.89 32.83 6.57
N ASN A 134 12.13 33.21 6.87
CA ASN A 134 13.26 32.91 6.00
C ASN A 134 13.52 31.40 5.90
N ASP A 135 13.47 30.71 7.04
CA ASP A 135 13.63 29.25 7.11
C ASP A 135 12.50 28.57 6.33
N LEU A 136 11.25 29.00 6.52
CA LEU A 136 10.07 28.46 5.82
C LEU A 136 10.17 28.67 4.31
N LYS A 137 10.57 29.85 3.85
CA LYS A 137 10.78 30.14 2.42
C LYS A 137 11.86 29.23 1.83
N SER A 138 12.96 29.00 2.56
CA SER A 138 14.02 28.11 2.12
C SER A 138 13.53 26.67 1.97
N LYS A 139 12.79 26.16 2.95
CA LYS A 139 12.26 24.79 2.93
C LYS A 139 11.15 24.60 1.88
N LEU A 140 10.29 25.61 1.68
CA LEU A 140 9.26 25.58 0.62
C LEU A 140 9.87 25.54 -0.78
N ASN A 141 10.97 26.24 -1.03
CA ASN A 141 11.68 26.13 -2.31
C ASN A 141 12.24 24.71 -2.51
N GLN A 142 12.90 24.15 -1.49
CA GLN A 142 13.40 22.77 -1.55
C GLN A 142 12.25 21.76 -1.77
N LEU A 143 11.10 21.98 -1.12
CA LEU A 143 9.91 21.16 -1.28
C LEU A 143 9.35 21.24 -2.71
N PHE A 144 9.36 22.43 -3.30
CA PHE A 144 8.94 22.61 -4.68
C PHE A 144 9.85 21.83 -5.63
N ASP A 145 11.17 22.01 -5.49
CA ASP A 145 12.17 21.36 -6.35
C ASP A 145 12.08 19.82 -6.26
N ILE A 146 11.92 19.27 -5.05
CA ILE A 146 11.81 17.81 -4.88
C ILE A 146 10.48 17.26 -5.43
N LYS A 147 9.37 18.01 -5.29
CA LYS A 147 8.08 17.62 -5.90
C LYS A 147 8.14 17.68 -7.42
N GLU A 148 8.82 18.67 -7.99
CA GLU A 148 9.05 18.75 -9.44
C GLU A 148 9.88 17.56 -9.93
N LYS A 149 10.94 17.19 -9.18
CA LYS A 149 11.72 15.99 -9.45
C LYS A 149 10.86 14.72 -9.41
N ALA A 150 10.04 14.55 -8.37
CA ALA A 150 9.14 13.40 -8.22
C ALA A 150 8.19 13.29 -9.43
N ARG A 151 7.61 14.41 -9.86
CA ARG A 151 6.73 14.45 -11.04
C ARG A 151 7.47 14.12 -12.32
N SER A 152 8.70 14.60 -12.49
CA SER A 152 9.53 14.28 -13.65
C SER A 152 9.83 12.78 -13.73
N LEU A 153 10.23 12.16 -12.61
CA LEU A 153 10.46 10.71 -12.54
C LEU A 153 9.21 9.90 -12.88
N GLU A 154 8.04 10.31 -12.38
CA GLU A 154 6.76 9.66 -12.69
C GLU A 154 6.43 9.77 -14.19
N VAL A 155 6.66 10.94 -14.80
CA VAL A 155 6.46 11.13 -16.25
C VAL A 155 7.35 10.20 -17.05
N GLU A 156 8.65 10.13 -16.74
CA GLU A 156 9.61 9.26 -17.44
C GLU A 156 9.20 7.78 -17.38
N PHE A 157 8.73 7.31 -16.23
CA PHE A 157 8.25 5.93 -16.08
C PHE A 157 6.99 5.66 -16.88
N LEU A 158 6.01 6.56 -16.82
CA LEU A 158 4.78 6.42 -17.59
C LEU A 158 5.04 6.42 -19.11
N GLU A 159 6.04 7.18 -19.57
CA GLU A 159 6.47 7.15 -20.97
C GLU A 159 7.08 5.80 -21.37
N GLN A 160 7.90 5.19 -20.51
CA GLN A 160 8.47 3.87 -20.74
C GLN A 160 7.39 2.78 -20.77
N GLU A 161 6.49 2.76 -19.78
CA GLU A 161 5.36 1.83 -19.73
C GLU A 161 4.46 1.96 -20.96
N LEU A 162 4.16 3.20 -21.38
CA LEU A 162 3.39 3.46 -22.57
C LEU A 162 4.08 2.92 -23.84
N ALA A 163 5.40 3.06 -23.94
CA ALA A 163 6.17 2.53 -25.06
C ALA A 163 6.11 0.99 -25.10
N GLN A 164 6.29 0.32 -23.96
CA GLN A 164 6.20 -1.13 -23.85
C GLN A 164 4.80 -1.66 -24.22
N LEU A 165 3.75 -1.02 -23.70
CA LEU A 165 2.37 -1.36 -24.02
C LEU A 165 2.06 -1.20 -25.51
N LYS A 166 2.58 -0.13 -26.15
CA LYS A 166 2.42 0.08 -27.59
C LYS A 166 3.10 -1.02 -28.41
N GLU A 167 4.30 -1.43 -28.03
CA GLU A 167 5.01 -2.50 -28.74
C GLU A 167 4.31 -3.86 -28.53
N SER A 168 3.91 -4.19 -27.30
CA SER A 168 3.11 -5.38 -27.01
C SER A 168 1.82 -5.43 -27.82
N LEU A 169 1.11 -4.29 -27.92
CA LEU A 169 -0.11 -4.18 -28.72
C LEU A 169 0.17 -4.39 -30.23
N LYS A 170 1.29 -3.86 -30.74
CA LYS A 170 1.71 -4.03 -32.13
C LYS A 170 2.02 -5.49 -32.43
N VAL A 171 2.79 -6.17 -31.58
CA VAL A 171 3.09 -7.60 -31.68
C VAL A 171 1.80 -8.43 -31.64
N ARG A 172 0.89 -8.11 -30.72
CA ARG A 172 -0.41 -8.81 -30.65
C ARG A 172 -1.25 -8.60 -31.92
N LYS A 173 -1.26 -7.39 -32.47
CA LYS A 173 -1.98 -7.06 -33.71
C LYS A 173 -1.41 -7.81 -34.91
N SER A 174 -0.08 -7.86 -35.06
CA SER A 174 0.56 -8.58 -36.17
C SER A 174 0.32 -10.10 -36.09
N ASN A 175 0.25 -10.64 -34.87
CA ASN A 175 0.02 -12.08 -34.63
C ASN A 175 -1.45 -12.44 -34.44
N LYS A 176 -2.40 -11.53 -34.72
CA LYS A 176 -3.83 -11.73 -34.43
C LYS A 176 -4.38 -13.02 -35.04
N SER A 177 -4.08 -13.28 -36.31
CA SER A 177 -4.60 -14.48 -37.01
C SER A 177 -4.06 -15.77 -36.41
N GLU A 178 -2.78 -15.80 -36.03
CA GLU A 178 -2.17 -16.95 -35.37
C GLU A 178 -2.77 -17.19 -33.99
N ILE A 179 -2.92 -16.13 -33.19
CA ILE A 179 -3.57 -16.20 -31.86
C ILE A 179 -5.00 -16.76 -31.98
N ILE A 180 -5.76 -16.29 -32.97
CA ILE A 180 -7.12 -16.78 -33.22
C ILE A 180 -7.10 -18.24 -33.64
N ASN A 181 -6.22 -18.64 -34.56
CA ASN A 181 -6.13 -20.02 -35.03
C ASN A 181 -5.71 -20.98 -33.93
N ARG A 182 -4.73 -20.61 -33.10
CA ARG A 182 -4.33 -21.38 -31.92
C ARG A 182 -5.51 -21.57 -30.99
N ARG A 183 -6.21 -20.48 -30.64
CA ARG A 183 -7.39 -20.55 -29.77
C ARG A 183 -8.52 -21.37 -30.36
N LEU A 184 -8.74 -21.29 -31.68
CA LEU A 184 -9.73 -22.10 -32.39
C LEU A 184 -9.38 -23.59 -32.28
N ASN A 185 -8.12 -23.96 -32.55
CA ASN A 185 -7.64 -25.34 -32.46
C ASN A 185 -7.78 -25.91 -31.05
N GLU A 186 -7.43 -25.14 -30.01
CA GLU A 186 -7.67 -25.50 -28.61
C GLU A 186 -9.15 -25.81 -28.35
N LEU A 187 -10.05 -24.93 -28.80
CA LEU A 187 -11.49 -25.06 -28.56
C LEU A 187 -12.15 -26.25 -29.27
N ILE A 188 -11.61 -26.67 -30.41
CA ILE A 188 -12.11 -27.84 -31.17
C ILE A 188 -11.37 -29.14 -30.83
N GLY A 189 -10.54 -29.14 -29.77
CA GLY A 189 -9.80 -30.31 -29.32
C GLY A 189 -8.69 -30.76 -30.27
N LYS A 190 -8.21 -29.86 -31.12
CA LYS A 190 -7.06 -30.05 -32.01
C LYS A 190 -5.78 -29.38 -31.49
N GLY A 191 -5.82 -28.81 -30.29
CA GLY A 191 -4.62 -28.29 -29.63
C GLY A 191 -3.76 -29.43 -29.11
N ASP A 192 -2.44 -29.30 -29.27
CA ASP A 192 -1.49 -30.25 -28.69
C ASP A 192 -1.65 -30.25 -27.16
N TYR A 193 -1.89 -31.44 -26.59
CA TYR A 193 -2.29 -31.62 -25.19
C TYR A 193 -1.16 -31.34 -24.18
N LEU A 194 0.04 -30.99 -24.66
CA LEU A 194 1.28 -30.92 -23.90
C LEU A 194 2.21 -29.83 -24.46
N ASP A 195 1.87 -28.56 -24.24
CA ASP A 195 2.87 -27.48 -24.26
C ASP A 195 2.96 -26.93 -22.83
N TRP A 196 4.01 -27.37 -22.12
CA TRP A 196 4.40 -26.91 -20.79
C TRP A 196 5.74 -26.17 -20.86
#